data_AF-A0A1I1CPP2-F1
#
_entry.id   AF-A0A1I1CPP2-F1
#
_cell.length_a   1.000
_cell.length_b   1.000
_cell.length_c   1.000
_cell.angle_alpha   90.00
_cell.angle_beta   90.00
_cell.angle_gamma   90.00
#
_symmetry.space_group_name_H-M   'P 1'
#
loop_
_entity.id
_entity.type
_entity.pdbx_description
1 polymer ?
#
loop_
_entity_poly.entity_id
_entity_poly.type
_entity_poly.pdbx_seq_one_letter_code
_entity_poly.pdbx_strand_id
1 'polypeptide(L)' 'MADRFTDVALSAVDAGWKPEEVAAALVELADHLMLGMISNRDLKKDLPFLRRR' A
#
# COMPACT_ATOMS: atom_id res chain seq x y z
N MET A 1 16.15 -16.36 -2.71
CA MET A 1 16.42 -14.96 -2.34
C MET A 1 15.06 -14.35 -2.07
N ALA A 2 14.74 -14.05 -0.81
CA ALA A 2 13.52 -13.36 -0.45
C ALA A 2 13.56 -11.95 -1.08
N ASP A 3 12.45 -11.47 -1.64
CA ASP A 3 12.38 -10.07 -2.06
C ASP A 3 12.20 -9.15 -0.84
N ARG A 4 12.27 -7.83 -1.03
CA ARG A 4 12.14 -6.87 0.07
C ARG A 4 10.78 -6.95 0.79
N PHE A 5 9.71 -7.37 0.12
CA PHE A 5 8.41 -7.57 0.77
C PHE A 5 8.44 -8.79 1.68
N THR A 6 9.08 -9.85 1.21
CA THR A 6 9.29 -11.08 1.94
C THR A 6 10.14 -10.82 3.19
N ASP A 7 11.19 -10.01 3.09
CA ASP A 7 12.04 -9.63 4.24
C ASP A 7 11.25 -8.86 5.32
N VAL A 8 10.35 -7.96 4.92
CA VAL A 8 9.49 -7.22 5.85
C VAL A 8 8.49 -8.15 6.53
N ALA A 9 7.88 -9.07 5.78
CA ALA A 9 6.95 -10.05 6.32
C ALA A 9 7.64 -10.96 7.35
N LEU A 10 8.84 -11.46 7.03
CA LEU A 10 9.64 -12.29 7.93
C LEU A 10 10.06 -11.51 9.17
N SER A 11 10.51 -10.26 9.02
CA SER A 11 10.88 -9.42 10.17
C SER A 11 9.71 -9.13 11.11
N ALA A 12 8.48 -9.00 10.58
CA ALA A 12 7.29 -8.81 11.40
C ALA A 12 6.96 -10.08 12.21
N VAL A 13 7.10 -11.26 11.59
CA VAL A 13 6.96 -12.54 12.31
C VAL A 13 8.03 -12.69 13.38
N ASP A 14 9.29 -12.37 13.07
CA ASP A 14 10.41 -12.39 14.03
C ASP A 14 10.19 -11.41 15.19
N ALA A 15 9.48 -10.31 14.95
CA ALA A 15 9.06 -9.35 15.97
C ALA A 15 7.87 -9.82 16.83
N GLY A 16 7.34 -11.02 16.58
CA GLY A 16 6.30 -11.66 17.38
C GLY A 16 4.88 -11.51 16.83
N TRP A 17 4.71 -10.99 15.61
CA TRP A 17 3.40 -10.97 14.97
C TRP A 17 3.02 -12.36 14.48
N LYS A 18 1.72 -12.69 14.50
CA LYS A 18 1.27 -13.93 13.91
C LYS A 18 1.32 -13.85 12.38
N PRO A 19 1.69 -14.92 11.66
CA PRO A 19 1.70 -14.92 10.20
C PRO A 19 0.38 -14.47 9.58
N GLU A 20 -0.76 -14.82 10.19
CA GLU A 20 -2.10 -14.42 9.72
C GLU A 20 -2.33 -12.90 9.85
N GLU A 21 -1.81 -12.29 10.92
CA GLU A 21 -1.90 -10.84 11.15
C GLU A 21 -1.02 -10.08 10.15
N VAL A 22 0.18 -10.60 9.87
CA VAL A 22 1.07 -10.03 8.86
C VAL A 22 0.42 -10.12 7.46
N ALA A 23 -0.16 -11.27 7.12
CA ALA A 23 -0.86 -11.44 5.85
C ALA A 23 -2.04 -10.47 5.70
N ALA A 24 -2.87 -10.33 6.75
CA ALA A 24 -3.99 -9.40 6.75
C ALA A 24 -3.53 -7.94 6.57
N ALA A 25 -2.49 -7.52 7.31
CA ALA A 25 -1.94 -6.17 7.21
C ALA A 25 -1.36 -5.87 5.81
N LEU A 26 -0.71 -6.85 5.17
CA LEU A 26 -0.18 -6.69 3.82
C LEU A 26 -1.28 -6.58 2.76
N VAL A 27 -2.37 -7.34 2.91
CA VAL A 27 -3.55 -7.21 2.03
C VAL A 27 -4.19 -5.84 2.20
N GLU A 28 -4.41 -5.40 3.44
CA GLU A 28 -4.97 -4.08 3.74
C GLU A 28 -4.08 -2.95 3.19
N LEU A 29 -2.76 -3.08 3.30
CA LEU A 29 -1.81 -2.14 2.72
C LEU A 29 -1.95 -2.08 1.19
N ALA A 30 -2.06 -3.23 0.53
CA ALA A 30 -2.21 -3.29 -0.93
C ALA A 30 -3.51 -2.62 -1.39
N ASP A 31 -4.61 -2.84 -0.68
CA ASP A 31 -5.89 -2.20 -0.96
C ASP A 31 -5.81 -0.67 -0.82
N HIS A 32 -5.21 -0.18 0.26
CA HIS A 32 -5.03 1.26 0.47
C HIS A 32 -4.13 1.89 -0.59
N LEU A 33 -3.07 1.20 -1.02
CA LEU A 33 -2.20 1.67 -2.11
C LEU A 33 -2.97 1.76 -3.42
N MET A 34 -3.79 0.75 -3.74
CA MET A 34 -4.65 0.77 -4.93
C MET A 34 -5.63 1.94 -4.90
N LEU A 35 -6.34 2.13 -3.78
CA LEU A 35 -7.27 3.24 -3.62
C LEU A 35 -6.56 4.59 -3.78
N GLY A 36 -5.41 4.76 -3.15
CA GLY A 36 -4.59 5.97 -3.28
C GLY A 36 -4.14 6.23 -4.72
N MET A 37 -3.79 5.20 -5.48
CA MET A 37 -3.45 5.33 -6.91
C MET A 37 -4.64 5.82 -7.74
N ILE A 38 -5.84 5.30 -7.48
CA ILE A 38 -7.07 5.72 -8.17
C ILE A 38 -7.37 7.18 -7.85
N SER A 39 -7.40 7.55 -6.56
CA SER A 39 -7.65 8.94 -6.13
C SER A 39 -6.63 9.92 -6.72
N ASN A 40 -5.34 9.55 -6.73
CA ASN A 40 -4.29 10.38 -7.32
C ASN A 40 -4.43 10.54 -8.83
N ARG A 41 -4.87 9.49 -9.53
CA ARG A 41 -5.15 9.55 -10.97
C ARG A 41 -6.29 10.53 -11.26
N ASP A 42 -7.35 10.48 -10.47
CA ASP A 42 -8.53 11.31 -10.69
C ASP A 42 -8.21 12.78 -10.34
N LEU A 43 -7.48 13.04 -9.24
CA LEU A 43 -6.95 14.37 -8.93
C LEU A 43 -6.07 14.93 -10.08
N LYS A 44 -5.19 14.11 -10.67
CA LYS A 44 -4.36 14.53 -11.81
C LYS A 44 -5.18 14.91 -13.04
N LYS A 45 -6.34 14.29 -13.27
CA LYS A 45 -7.26 14.67 -14.36
C LYS A 45 -7.94 16.00 -14.10
N ASP A 46 -8.28 16.28 -12.85
CA ASP A 46 -9.01 17.49 -12.46
C ASP A 46 -8.08 18.71 -12.29
N LEU A 47 -6.82 18.49 -11.93
CA LEU A 47 -5.82 19.54 -11.68
C LEU A 47 -5.71 20.60 -12.79
N PRO A 48 -5.71 20.27 -14.10
CA PRO A 48 -5.65 21.25 -15.17
C PRO A 48 -6.87 22.19 -15.22
N PHE A 49 -8.05 21.73 -14.80
CA PHE A 49 -9.26 22.54 -14.75
C PHE A 49 -9.28 23.43 -13.51
N LEU A 50 -8.80 22.91 -12.37
CA LEU A 50 -8.70 23.66 -11.11
C LEU A 50 -7.65 24.78 -11.17
N ARG A 51 -6.53 24.57 -11.87
CA ARG A 51 -5.46 25.57 -12.01
C ARG A 51 -5.80 26.75 -12.94
N ARG A 52 -6.91 26.69 -13.67
CA ARG A 52 -7.34 27.73 -14.62
C ARG A 52 -8.35 28.72 -14.02
N ARG A 53 -8.76 28.54 -12.76
CA ARG A 53 -9.55 29.51 -11.99
C ARG A 53 -8.66 30.37 -11.11
#